data_AF-A0A840S7G3-F1
#
_entry.id   AF-A0A840S7G3-F1
#
_cell.length_a   1.000
_cell.length_b   1.000
_cell.length_c   1.000
_cell.angle_alpha   90.00
_cell.angle_beta   90.00
_cell.angle_gamma   90.00
#
_symmetry.space_group_name_H-M   'P 1'
#
loop_
_entity.id
_entity.type
_entity.pdbx_description
1 polymer ?
#
loop_
_entity_poly.entity_id
_entity_poly.type
_entity_poly.pdbx_seq_one_letter_code
_entity_poly.pdbx_strand_id
1 'polypeptide(L)'
;MSDTKLPNTAVAGAGRPGVIQLVFKEKGALYAAYISLFTDGGLFVPSTRDYRLGEDVYLLIALPDDAARYPVAGKVAWVTPPNAAGGRTQGIGVRFPSDEKTRQIKHKIEEILGTSISSSKPTQTI
;
A
#
# COMPACT_ATOMS: atom_id res chain seq x y z
N MET A 1 -41.38 30.89 -10.77
CA MET A 1 -41.29 29.41 -10.81
C MET A 1 -40.81 29.09 -12.23
N SER A 2 -39.56 28.73 -12.51
CA SER A 2 -38.62 27.93 -11.72
C SER A 2 -37.19 28.17 -12.22
N ASP A 3 -36.27 28.35 -11.28
CA ASP A 3 -34.84 28.54 -11.51
C ASP A 3 -34.16 27.34 -12.18
N THR A 4 -33.35 27.63 -13.19
CA THR A 4 -32.47 26.69 -13.88
C THR A 4 -31.31 26.30 -12.96
N LYS A 5 -31.25 25.03 -12.56
CA LYS A 5 -30.16 24.44 -11.78
C LYS A 5 -28.89 24.31 -12.64
N LEU A 6 -27.87 25.11 -12.33
CA LEU A 6 -26.53 24.99 -12.90
C LEU A 6 -25.86 23.66 -12.48
N PRO A 7 -25.03 23.03 -13.36
CA PRO A 7 -24.21 21.89 -12.96
C PRO A 7 -23.08 22.36 -12.03
N ASN A 8 -23.01 21.74 -10.85
CA ASN A 8 -21.93 21.89 -9.89
C ASN A 8 -20.64 21.31 -10.46
N THR A 9 -19.77 22.15 -11.02
CA THR A 9 -18.39 21.78 -11.34
C THR A 9 -17.62 21.67 -10.03
N ALA A 10 -17.67 20.49 -9.40
CA ALA A 10 -16.80 20.18 -8.28
C ALA A 10 -15.36 20.22 -8.79
N VAL A 11 -14.68 21.33 -8.53
CA VAL A 11 -13.24 21.47 -8.63
C VAL A 11 -12.59 20.28 -7.94
N ALA A 12 -11.86 19.49 -8.71
CA ALA A 12 -11.04 18.40 -8.22
C ALA A 12 -10.13 18.97 -7.13
N GLY A 13 -10.48 18.71 -5.87
CA GLY A 13 -9.64 19.04 -4.74
C GLY A 13 -8.32 18.35 -4.97
N ALA A 14 -7.26 19.13 -5.19
CA ALA A 14 -5.89 18.71 -5.02
C ALA A 14 -5.77 18.26 -3.56
N GLY A 15 -6.12 17.00 -3.33
CA GLY A 15 -6.18 16.38 -2.02
C GLY A 15 -4.77 16.46 -1.46
N ARG A 16 -4.61 17.18 -0.34
CA ARG A 16 -3.39 17.15 0.45
C ARG A 16 -2.90 15.70 0.47
N PRO A 17 -1.65 15.38 0.07
CA PRO A 17 -1.17 14.01 0.08
C PRO A 17 -1.35 13.49 1.50
N GLY A 18 -2.36 12.63 1.67
CA GLY A 18 -2.78 12.14 2.96
C GLY A 18 -1.77 11.09 3.40
N VAL A 19 -1.32 11.17 4.64
CA VAL A 19 -0.54 10.09 5.25
C VAL A 19 -1.44 8.86 5.39
N ILE A 20 -1.06 7.75 4.76
CA ILE A 20 -1.77 6.49 4.92
C ILE A 20 -1.14 5.71 6.07
N GLN A 21 -1.91 5.42 7.10
CA GLN A 21 -1.46 4.63 8.24
C GLN A 21 -1.72 3.15 7.98
N LEU A 22 -0.68 2.32 8.10
CA LEU A 22 -0.75 0.87 7.97
C LEU A 22 -0.31 0.26 9.30
N VAL A 23 -1.26 -0.29 10.05
CA VAL A 23 -1.00 -0.88 11.36
C VAL A 23 -1.22 -2.39 11.29
N PHE A 24 -0.13 -3.14 11.35
CA PHE A 24 -0.14 -4.59 11.33
C PHE A 24 -0.08 -5.11 12.76
N LYS A 25 -1.17 -5.74 13.21
CA LYS A 25 -1.23 -6.36 14.56
C LYS A 25 -0.73 -7.80 14.57
N GLU A 26 -0.74 -8.46 13.41
CA GLU A 26 -0.43 -9.88 13.28
C GLU A 26 0.35 -10.16 12.00
N LYS A 27 1.06 -11.30 11.99
CA LYS A 27 1.89 -11.72 10.87
C LYS A 27 1.09 -12.00 9.59
N GLY A 28 -0.12 -12.53 9.71
CA GLY A 28 -0.97 -12.87 8.55
C GLY A 28 -1.34 -11.65 7.71
N ALA A 29 -1.76 -10.56 8.35
CA ALA A 29 -2.07 -9.30 7.68
C ALA A 29 -0.83 -8.67 7.04
N LEU A 30 0.32 -8.72 7.73
CA LEU A 30 1.58 -8.24 7.16
C LEU A 30 2.00 -9.06 5.93
N TYR A 31 1.86 -10.39 5.99
CA TYR A 31 2.16 -11.29 4.89
C TYR A 31 1.29 -11.00 3.66
N ALA A 32 -0.02 -10.84 3.86
CA ALA A 32 -0.95 -10.54 2.77
C ALA A 32 -0.69 -9.17 2.11
N ALA A 33 -0.12 -8.22 2.86
CA ALA A 33 0.23 -6.91 2.34
C ALA A 33 1.64 -6.86 1.73
N TYR A 34 2.60 -7.67 2.18
CA TYR A 34 3.99 -7.56 1.74
C TYR A 34 4.20 -8.00 0.29
N ILE A 35 4.90 -7.17 -0.49
CA ILE A 35 5.25 -7.42 -1.89
C ILE A 35 6.76 -7.61 -1.98
N SER A 36 7.21 -8.87 -1.89
CA SER A 36 8.62 -9.24 -2.01
C SER A 36 9.17 -9.16 -3.44
N LEU A 37 8.29 -9.12 -4.44
CA LEU A 37 8.68 -9.06 -5.86
C LEU A 37 9.38 -7.73 -6.23
N PHE A 38 9.16 -6.68 -5.45
CA PHE A 38 9.92 -5.44 -5.60
C PHE A 38 11.31 -5.60 -4.97
N THR A 39 12.34 -5.16 -5.69
CA THR A 39 13.74 -5.24 -5.21
C THR A 39 13.92 -4.63 -3.81
N ASP A 40 13.30 -3.46 -3.59
CA ASP A 40 13.33 -2.72 -2.32
C ASP A 40 12.21 -3.14 -1.36
N GLY A 41 11.39 -4.12 -1.75
CA GLY A 41 10.14 -4.46 -1.07
C GLY A 41 9.02 -3.45 -1.33
N GLY A 42 7.85 -3.77 -0.81
CA GLY A 42 6.71 -2.88 -0.84
C GLY A 42 5.52 -3.43 -0.10
N LEU A 43 4.44 -2.65 -0.08
CA LEU A 43 3.19 -3.02 0.56
C LEU A 43 2.02 -2.79 -0.38
N PHE A 44 1.07 -3.72 -0.35
CA PHE A 44 -0.26 -3.51 -0.86
C PHE A 44 -1.09 -2.71 0.16
N VAL A 45 -1.76 -1.68 -0.34
CA VAL A 45 -2.58 -0.76 0.43
C VAL A 45 -4.00 -0.81 -0.12
N PRO A 46 -4.96 -1.43 0.61
CA PRO A 46 -6.37 -1.36 0.24
C PRO A 46 -6.83 0.09 0.18
N SER A 47 -7.43 0.49 -0.93
CA SER A 47 -7.93 1.85 -1.09
C SER A 47 -8.97 1.93 -2.19
N THR A 48 -9.99 2.76 -1.97
CA THR A 48 -10.99 3.13 -2.98
C THR A 48 -10.63 4.45 -3.67
N ARG A 49 -9.55 5.11 -3.25
CA ARG A 49 -9.07 6.34 -3.88
C ARG A 49 -8.41 6.03 -5.23
N ASP A 50 -8.57 6.95 -6.16
CA ASP A 50 -7.89 6.88 -7.44
C ASP A 50 -6.43 7.32 -7.28
N TYR A 51 -5.51 6.44 -7.67
CA TYR A 51 -4.08 6.70 -7.72
C TYR A 51 -3.56 6.44 -9.12
N ARG A 52 -2.48 7.14 -9.49
CA ARG A 52 -1.76 6.92 -10.74
C ARG A 52 -0.48 6.13 -10.50
N LEU A 53 -0.07 5.34 -11.47
CA LEU A 53 1.26 4.74 -11.47
C LEU A 53 2.32 5.85 -11.41
N GLY A 54 3.35 5.63 -10.59
CA GLY A 54 4.42 6.60 -10.36
C GLY A 54 4.09 7.71 -9.35
N GLU A 55 2.86 7.76 -8.84
CA GLU A 55 2.44 8.75 -7.84
C GLU A 55 3.14 8.51 -6.49
N ASP A 56 3.50 9.60 -5.82
CA ASP A 56 4.16 9.56 -4.51
C ASP A 56 3.12 9.39 -3.40
N VAL A 57 3.40 8.46 -2.49
CA VAL A 57 2.52 8.10 -1.38
C VAL A 57 3.31 8.08 -0.09
N TYR A 58 2.82 8.78 0.93
CA TYR A 58 3.43 8.78 2.25
C TYR A 58 2.73 7.77 3.15
N LEU A 59 3.45 6.70 3.51
CA LEU A 59 3.01 5.65 4.41
C LEU A 59 3.57 5.88 5.81
N LEU A 60 2.77 5.54 6.83
CA LEU A 60 3.24 5.39 8.20
C LEU A 60 2.93 3.97 8.66
N ILE A 61 3.96 3.13 8.73
CA ILE A 61 3.85 1.70 8.96
C ILE A 61 4.11 1.39 10.44
N ALA A 62 3.25 0.61 11.08
CA ALA A 62 3.49 0.00 12.38
C ALA A 62 3.51 -1.52 12.20
N LEU A 63 4.59 -2.16 12.63
CA LEU A 63 4.80 -3.60 12.48
C LEU A 63 4.29 -4.35 13.72
N PRO A 64 3.95 -5.65 13.60
CA PRO A 64 3.55 -6.46 14.75
C PRO A 64 4.63 -6.46 15.82
N ASP A 65 4.21 -6.32 17.08
CA ASP A 65 5.09 -6.33 18.26
C ASP A 65 6.19 -5.26 18.28
N ASP A 66 6.10 -4.25 17.39
CA ASP A 66 7.03 -3.11 17.34
C ASP A 66 6.28 -1.82 17.71
N ALA A 67 6.78 -1.11 18.72
CA ALA A 67 6.21 0.17 19.14
C ALA A 67 6.56 1.32 18.17
N ALA A 68 7.58 1.14 17.33
CA ALA A 68 8.01 2.16 16.39
C ALA A 68 7.05 2.30 15.21
N ARG A 69 6.97 3.53 14.68
CA ARG A 69 6.28 3.83 13.43
C ARG A 69 7.30 4.27 12.38
N TYR A 70 7.17 3.70 11.20
CA TYR A 70 8.11 3.88 10.11
C TYR A 70 7.49 4.74 9.01
N PRO A 71 7.93 6.00 8.86
CA PRO A 71 7.52 6.82 7.72
C PRO A 71 8.23 6.36 6.44
N VAL A 72 7.48 6.21 5.35
CA VAL A 72 8.00 5.82 4.04
C VAL A 72 7.38 6.70 2.96
N ALA A 73 8.22 7.40 2.20
CA ALA A 73 7.82 8.07 0.96
C ALA A 73 7.94 7.08 -0.21
N GLY A 74 6.90 6.27 -0.39
CA GLY A 74 6.84 5.25 -1.42
C GLY A 74 6.29 5.77 -2.73
N LYS A 75 6.34 4.92 -3.77
CA LYS A 75 5.80 5.23 -5.09
C LYS A 75 4.84 4.14 -5.55
N VAL A 76 3.71 4.52 -6.13
CA VAL A 76 2.73 3.57 -6.68
C VAL A 76 3.35 2.84 -7.87
N ALA A 77 3.50 1.53 -7.74
CA ALA A 77 4.07 0.67 -8.78
C ALA A 77 3.03 -0.27 -9.41
N TRP A 78 1.86 -0.42 -8.78
CA TRP A 78 0.75 -1.24 -9.24
C TRP A 78 -0.58 -0.64 -8.78
N VAL A 79 -1.63 -0.75 -9.59
CA VAL A 79 -3.00 -0.39 -9.22
C VAL A 79 -3.92 -1.58 -9.47
N THR A 80 -4.66 -2.00 -8.44
CA THR A 80 -5.74 -2.99 -8.56
C THR A 80 -7.07 -2.24 -8.67
N PRO A 81 -7.74 -2.27 -9.85
CA PRO A 81 -8.99 -1.55 -10.04
C PRO A 81 -10.14 -2.15 -9.24
N PRO A 82 -11.25 -1.41 -9.05
CA PRO A 82 -12.48 -1.98 -8.52
C PRO A 82 -12.97 -3.14 -9.41
N ASN A 83 -13.58 -4.15 -8.79
CA ASN A 83 -14.08 -5.36 -9.46
C ASN A 83 -13.01 -6.14 -10.24
N ALA A 84 -11.75 -6.06 -9.80
CA ALA A 84 -10.69 -6.89 -10.35
C ALA A 84 -11.06 -8.38 -10.32
N ALA A 85 -10.76 -9.09 -11.40
CA ALA A 85 -11.07 -10.51 -11.55
C ALA A 85 -10.50 -11.34 -10.38
N GLY A 86 -11.20 -12.41 -10.01
CA GLY A 86 -10.80 -13.29 -8.91
C GLY A 86 -11.09 -12.74 -7.50
N GLY A 87 -11.93 -11.71 -7.37
CA GLY A 87 -12.33 -11.17 -6.07
C GLY A 87 -11.21 -10.39 -5.35
N ARG A 88 -10.24 -9.87 -6.09
CA ARG A 88 -9.09 -9.14 -5.54
C ARG A 88 -9.55 -7.81 -4.95
N THR A 89 -9.06 -7.50 -3.75
CA THR A 89 -9.34 -6.22 -3.08
C THR A 89 -8.80 -5.04 -3.91
N GLN A 90 -9.62 -4.01 -4.09
CA GLN A 90 -9.20 -2.75 -4.72
C GLN A 90 -8.09 -2.09 -3.88
N GLY A 91 -7.07 -1.54 -4.55
CA GLY A 91 -6.00 -0.82 -3.87
C GLY A 91 -4.78 -0.61 -4.74
N ILE A 92 -3.65 -0.35 -4.10
CA ILE A 92 -2.39 -0.02 -4.77
C ILE A 92 -1.23 -0.85 -4.21
N GLY A 93 -0.28 -1.21 -5.06
CA GLY A 93 1.03 -1.68 -4.64
C GLY A 93 1.99 -0.50 -4.57
N VAL A 94 2.53 -0.23 -3.39
CA VAL A 94 3.48 0.84 -3.14
C VAL A 94 4.87 0.25 -2.97
N ARG A 95 5.79 0.60 -3.86
CA ARG A 95 7.20 0.22 -3.76
C ARG A 95 7.91 1.15 -2.77
N PHE A 96 8.79 0.58 -1.95
CA PHE A 96 9.67 1.36 -1.08
C PHE A 96 10.77 2.07 -1.88
N PRO A 97 11.20 3.27 -1.50
CA PRO A 97 12.38 3.91 -2.09
C PRO A 97 13.64 3.08 -1.78
N SER A 98 14.68 3.23 -2.59
CA SER A 98 15.99 2.60 -2.34
C SER A 98 16.82 3.46 -1.39
N ASP A 99 16.41 3.55 -0.12
CA ASP A 99 17.17 4.20 0.94
C ASP A 99 17.47 3.24 2.11
N GLU A 100 18.35 3.65 3.02
CA GLU A 100 18.79 2.79 4.13
C GLU A 100 17.67 2.51 5.14
N LYS A 101 16.76 3.48 5.35
CA LYS A 101 15.66 3.32 6.32
C LYS A 101 14.68 2.26 5.84
N THR A 102 14.35 2.27 4.56
CA THR A 102 13.43 1.30 3.98
C THR A 102 14.05 -0.07 3.79
N ARG A 103 15.37 -0.16 3.56
CA ARG A 103 16.09 -1.44 3.65
C ARG A 103 15.97 -2.07 5.03
N GLN A 104 16.11 -1.29 6.09
CA GLN A 104 15.91 -1.79 7.46
C GLN A 104 14.46 -2.23 7.72
N ILE A 105 13.47 -1.48 7.22
CA ILE A 105 12.05 -1.88 7.30
C ILE A 105 11.82 -3.19 6.56
N LYS A 106 12.35 -3.33 5.35
CA LYS A 106 12.29 -4.57 4.56
C LYS A 106 12.86 -5.74 5.36
N HIS A 107 14.07 -5.60 5.89
CA HIS A 107 14.70 -6.65 6.70
C HIS A 107 13.87 -7.02 7.93
N LYS A 108 13.32 -6.03 8.65
CA LYS A 108 12.42 -6.29 9.79
C LYS A 108 11.16 -7.04 9.38
N ILE A 109 10.52 -6.65 8.27
CA ILE A 109 9.35 -7.36 7.73
C ILE A 109 9.73 -8.80 7.39
N GLU A 110 10.84 -9.01 6.71
CA GLU A 110 11.31 -10.34 6.31
C GLU A 110 11.67 -11.21 7.53
N GLU A 111 12.24 -10.64 8.58
CA GLU A 111 12.49 -11.32 9.86
C GLU A 111 11.19 -11.71 10.58
N ILE A 112 10.22 -10.79 10.65
CA ILE A 112 8.91 -11.05 11.26
C ILE A 112 8.19 -12.18 10.53
N LEU A 113 8.22 -12.16 9.19
CA LEU A 113 7.59 -13.16 8.34
C LEU A 113 8.38 -14.49 8.33
N GLY A 114 9.70 -14.43 8.54
CA GLY A 114 10.58 -15.58 8.68
C GLY A 114 10.51 -16.53 7.48
N THR A 115 10.55 -17.83 7.75
CA THR A 115 10.45 -18.88 6.72
C THR A 115 9.10 -18.91 6.00
N SER A 116 8.09 -18.14 6.42
CA SER A 116 6.83 -18.00 5.69
C SER A 116 7.01 -17.35 4.31
N ILE A 117 8.11 -16.61 4.10
CA ILE A 117 8.53 -16.11 2.77
C ILE A 117 9.19 -17.20 1.91
N SER A 118 9.77 -18.21 2.55
CA SER A 118 10.50 -19.31 1.89
C SER A 118 9.65 -20.57 1.71
N SER A 119 8.53 -20.67 2.43
CA SER A 119 7.53 -21.69 2.18
C SER A 119 6.86 -21.38 0.85
N SER A 120 7.18 -22.20 -0.14
CA SER A 120 6.50 -22.40 -1.41
C SER A 120 5.02 -22.74 -1.22
N LYS A 121 4.26 -21.83 -0.61
CA LYS A 121 2.80 -21.77 -0.69
C LYS A 121 2.47 -20.85 -1.86
N PRO A 122 1.58 -21.26 -2.78
CA PRO A 122 1.20 -20.42 -3.90
C PRO A 122 0.70 -19.07 -3.37
N THR A 123 1.38 -18.00 -3.76
CA THR A 123 0.84 -16.64 -3.64
C THR A 123 -0.25 -16.48 -4.70
N GLN A 124 -1.24 -15.62 -4.46
CA GLN A 124 -2.30 -15.25 -5.43
C GLN A 124 -1.78 -14.58 -6.72
N THR A 125 -0.47 -14.63 -6.96
CA THR A 125 0.21 -14.07 -8.12
C THR A 125 0.65 -15.13 -9.12
N ILE A 126 0.41 -16.42 -8.85
CA ILE A 126 0.54 -17.52 -9.82
C ILE A 126 -0.65 -18.47 -9.74
#